data_AF-A0A8B8KLT3-F1
#
_entry.id   AF-A0A8B8KLT3-F1
#
_cell.length_a   1.000
_cell.length_b   1.000
_cell.length_c   1.000
_cell.angle_alpha   90.00
_cell.angle_beta   90.00
_cell.angle_gamma   90.00
#
_symmetry.space_group_name_H-M   'P 1'
#
loop_
_entity.id
_entity.type
_entity.pdbx_description
1 polymer ?
#
loop_
_entity_poly.entity_id
_entity_poly.type
_entity_poly.pdbx_seq_one_letter_code
_entity_poly.pdbx_strand_id
1 'polypeptide(L)'
;MAEPDHIFVNPLPNLAYGTRPAGYPFFYIRPAKHEKIIRKFYPEEKGPITDVDPIGNSPVIIQKSLLEEIAPTWVNVSLQMKDYPEADETFGWVLEMYAYAVASALHGVRHILHENFMLQPPWDLDVGNKFIIHYTYACDYNLKGELTYGKIGEWRFNKRSYLTGPPPKNLSLPPHGVPESVVQLVKMVNEATANIPKWDSLNRS
;
A
#
# COMPACT_ATOMS: atom_id res chain seq x y z
N MET A 1 -6.91 -6.16 -5.78
CA MET A 1 -5.86 -5.25 -6.26
C MET A 1 -4.72 -5.27 -5.26
N ALA A 2 -3.49 -5.40 -5.76
CA ALA A 2 -2.27 -5.38 -4.99
C ALA A 2 -1.24 -4.55 -5.76
N GLU A 3 -0.42 -3.79 -5.05
CA GLU A 3 0.71 -3.04 -5.60
C GLU A 3 1.90 -3.98 -5.79
N PRO A 4 2.87 -3.61 -6.64
CA PRO A 4 4.07 -4.43 -6.88
C PRO A 4 4.99 -4.56 -5.67
N ASP A 5 4.70 -3.87 -4.57
CA ASP A 5 5.43 -3.92 -3.30
C ASP A 5 4.69 -4.68 -2.19
N HIS A 6 3.90 -5.68 -2.56
CA HIS A 6 3.23 -6.61 -1.66
C HIS A 6 3.84 -8.02 -1.70
N ILE A 7 4.08 -8.60 -0.53
CA ILE A 7 4.48 -10.02 -0.36
C ILE A 7 3.46 -10.71 0.53
N PHE A 8 2.89 -11.82 0.07
CA PHE A 8 1.95 -12.64 0.84
C PHE A 8 2.70 -13.56 1.81
N VAL A 9 2.55 -13.32 3.11
CA VAL A 9 3.26 -14.06 4.17
C VAL A 9 2.42 -15.17 4.80
N ASN A 10 1.10 -15.06 4.71
CA ASN A 10 0.15 -16.05 5.20
C ASN A 10 -0.96 -16.28 4.16
N PRO A 11 -1.62 -17.46 4.16
CA PRO A 11 -2.77 -17.69 3.29
C PRO A 11 -3.85 -16.63 3.50
N LEU A 12 -4.18 -15.87 2.44
CA LEU A 12 -5.19 -14.82 2.49
C LEU A 12 -6.59 -15.43 2.19
N PRO A 13 -7.50 -15.52 3.17
CA PRO A 13 -8.88 -15.88 2.89
C PRO A 13 -9.59 -14.74 2.13
N ASN A 14 -10.77 -15.03 1.58
CA ASN A 14 -11.63 -13.96 1.09
C ASN A 14 -12.15 -13.12 2.27
N LEU A 15 -11.61 -11.92 2.45
CA LEU A 15 -12.00 -10.98 3.50
C LEU A 15 -13.22 -10.12 3.14
N ALA A 16 -13.66 -10.14 1.87
CA ALA A 16 -14.82 -9.41 1.38
C ALA A 16 -16.12 -10.19 1.66
N TYR A 17 -17.25 -9.49 1.71
CA TYR A 17 -18.56 -10.12 1.93
C TYR A 17 -19.66 -9.48 1.08
N GLY A 18 -20.33 -10.29 0.25
CA GLY A 18 -21.31 -9.81 -0.71
C GLY A 18 -20.70 -8.73 -1.61
N THR A 19 -21.39 -7.60 -1.75
CA THR A 19 -20.92 -6.42 -2.49
C THR A 19 -20.01 -5.49 -1.69
N ARG A 20 -19.62 -5.86 -0.46
CA ARG A 20 -18.70 -5.05 0.37
C ARG A 20 -17.26 -5.55 0.18
N PRO A 21 -16.39 -4.77 -0.49
CA PRO A 21 -14.98 -5.12 -0.64
C PRO A 21 -14.26 -5.10 0.70
N ALA A 22 -13.08 -5.71 0.78
CA ALA A 22 -12.20 -5.59 1.94
C ALA A 22 -11.00 -4.69 1.62
N GLY A 23 -10.60 -3.84 2.55
CA GLY A 23 -9.48 -2.92 2.40
C GLY A 23 -8.71 -2.70 3.69
N TYR A 24 -7.49 -2.19 3.57
CA TYR A 24 -6.69 -1.79 4.73
C TYR A 24 -6.96 -0.31 5.09
N PRO A 25 -7.20 0.01 6.37
CA PRO A 25 -7.37 1.40 6.81
C PRO A 25 -6.02 2.12 6.88
N PHE A 26 -5.81 3.08 5.98
CA PHE A 26 -4.56 3.85 5.97
C PHE A 26 -4.66 5.03 6.94
N PHE A 27 -3.81 5.04 7.96
CA PHE A 27 -3.84 6.07 9.01
C PHE A 27 -3.63 7.51 8.49
N TYR A 28 -3.06 7.67 7.28
CA TYR A 28 -2.82 8.96 6.64
C TYR A 28 -3.91 9.35 5.62
N ILE A 29 -4.86 8.46 5.31
CA ILE A 29 -6.04 8.80 4.51
C ILE A 29 -7.15 9.21 5.46
N ARG A 30 -7.43 10.52 5.55
CA ARG A 30 -8.35 11.10 6.53
C ARG A 30 -9.38 12.01 5.86
N PRO A 31 -10.38 11.46 5.16
CA PRO A 31 -11.36 12.27 4.40
C PRO A 31 -12.04 13.34 5.25
N ALA A 32 -12.42 13.01 6.50
CA ALA A 32 -13.02 13.96 7.44
C ALA A 32 -12.10 15.13 7.82
N LYS A 33 -10.77 14.94 7.88
CA LYS A 33 -9.82 16.03 8.15
C LYS A 33 -9.71 16.99 6.96
N HIS A 34 -9.97 16.50 5.76
CA HIS A 34 -9.86 17.23 4.50
C HIS A 34 -11.22 17.51 3.86
N GLU A 35 -12.29 17.58 4.67
CA GLU A 35 -13.68 17.64 4.19
C GLU A 35 -13.87 18.74 3.14
N LYS A 36 -13.39 19.97 3.39
CA LYS A 36 -13.51 21.09 2.46
C LYS A 36 -13.00 20.76 1.05
N ILE A 37 -11.88 20.04 0.94
CA ILE A 37 -11.29 19.62 -0.34
C ILE A 37 -12.10 18.45 -0.91
N ILE A 38 -12.40 17.44 -0.09
CA ILE A 38 -13.15 16.25 -0.52
C ILE A 38 -14.54 16.63 -1.05
N ARG A 39 -15.23 17.62 -0.46
CA ARG A 39 -16.54 18.10 -0.94
C ARG A 39 -16.54 18.66 -2.36
N LYS A 40 -15.37 18.99 -2.92
CA LYS A 40 -15.25 19.35 -4.35
C LYS A 40 -15.46 18.15 -5.28
N PHE A 41 -15.19 16.94 -4.80
CA PHE A 41 -15.26 15.68 -5.55
C PHE A 41 -16.36 14.74 -5.04
N TYR A 42 -16.81 14.93 -3.80
CA TYR A 42 -17.93 14.24 -3.15
C TYR A 42 -18.90 15.26 -2.50
N PRO A 43 -19.75 15.92 -3.31
CA PRO A 43 -20.68 16.95 -2.83
C PRO A 43 -21.62 16.47 -1.72
N GLU A 44 -22.16 17.39 -0.90
CA GLU A 44 -23.02 17.05 0.24
C GLU A 44 -24.27 16.26 -0.16
N GLU A 45 -24.82 16.53 -1.34
CA GLU A 45 -25.97 15.80 -1.89
C GLU A 45 -25.68 14.33 -2.21
N LYS A 46 -24.41 13.93 -2.25
CA LYS A 46 -24.00 12.53 -2.47
C LYS A 46 -23.95 11.70 -1.18
N GLY A 47 -23.91 12.34 -0.02
CA GLY A 47 -23.90 11.68 1.28
C GLY A 47 -22.99 12.32 2.33
N PRO A 48 -22.97 11.80 3.57
CA PRO A 48 -22.08 12.26 4.62
C PRO A 48 -20.60 11.97 4.30
N ILE A 49 -19.68 12.80 4.79
CA ILE A 49 -18.22 12.61 4.58
C ILE A 49 -17.71 11.25 5.11
N THR A 50 -18.42 10.66 6.07
CA THR A 50 -18.16 9.33 6.63
C THR A 50 -18.41 8.18 5.65
N ASP A 51 -18.96 8.45 4.47
CA ASP A 51 -19.10 7.48 3.39
C ASP A 51 -17.82 7.29 2.58
N VAL A 52 -16.90 8.26 2.65
CA VAL A 52 -15.55 8.12 2.08
C VAL A 52 -14.68 7.37 3.08
N ASP A 53 -14.47 6.07 2.82
CA ASP A 53 -13.66 5.21 3.69
C ASP A 53 -12.17 5.67 3.71
N PRO A 54 -11.46 5.53 4.85
CA PRO A 54 -10.04 5.91 4.99
C PRO A 54 -9.10 4.88 4.36
N ILE A 55 -9.24 4.65 3.06
CA ILE A 55 -8.57 3.59 2.31
C ILE A 55 -7.83 4.12 1.08
N GLY A 56 -6.99 3.29 0.48
CA GLY A 56 -6.56 3.43 -0.91
C GLY A 56 -7.03 2.27 -1.76
N ASN A 57 -6.56 2.24 -3.01
CA ASN A 57 -6.87 1.21 -4.00
C ASN A 57 -6.13 -0.13 -3.74
N SER A 58 -5.21 -0.19 -2.78
CA SER A 58 -4.37 -1.36 -2.56
C SER A 58 -3.87 -1.43 -1.11
N PRO A 59 -3.90 -2.60 -0.45
CA PRO A 59 -4.52 -3.84 -0.89
C PRO A 59 -6.05 -3.77 -0.75
N VAL A 60 -6.75 -4.26 -1.77
CA VAL A 60 -8.22 -4.35 -1.78
C VAL A 60 -8.66 -5.69 -2.36
N ILE A 61 -9.60 -6.39 -1.71
CA ILE A 61 -10.35 -7.50 -2.30
C ILE A 61 -11.70 -6.95 -2.76
N ILE A 62 -11.90 -6.83 -4.07
CA ILE A 62 -13.10 -6.27 -4.69
C ILE A 62 -13.59 -7.18 -5.80
N GLN A 63 -14.91 -7.26 -5.97
CA GLN A 63 -15.50 -7.96 -7.11
C GLN A 63 -15.14 -7.25 -8.42
N LYS A 64 -14.88 -8.02 -9.47
CA LYS A 64 -14.50 -7.47 -10.78
C LYS A 64 -15.54 -6.47 -11.31
N SER A 65 -16.84 -6.78 -11.21
CA SER A 65 -17.93 -5.91 -11.68
C SER A 65 -17.96 -4.56 -10.95
N LEU A 66 -17.78 -4.55 -9.62
CA LEU A 66 -17.69 -3.31 -8.84
C LEU A 66 -16.45 -2.50 -9.24
N LEU A 67 -15.32 -3.16 -9.49
CA LEU A 67 -14.13 -2.47 -9.95
C LEU A 67 -14.33 -1.83 -11.33
N GLU A 68 -14.99 -2.55 -12.25
CA GLU A 68 -15.35 -2.03 -13.58
C GLU A 68 -16.29 -0.83 -13.50
N GLU A 69 -17.21 -0.81 -12.52
CA GLU A 69 -18.12 0.30 -12.28
C GLU A 69 -17.40 1.55 -11.73
N ILE A 70 -16.51 1.38 -10.74
CA ILE A 70 -15.83 2.51 -10.11
C ILE A 70 -14.65 3.04 -10.95
N ALA A 71 -14.01 2.21 -11.78
CA ALA A 71 -12.77 2.56 -12.45
C ALA A 71 -12.85 3.81 -13.35
N PRO A 72 -13.89 4.02 -14.18
CA PRO A 72 -14.02 5.25 -14.96
C PRO A 72 -14.12 6.50 -14.07
N THR A 73 -14.87 6.43 -12.98
CA THR A 73 -14.99 7.53 -12.02
C THR A 73 -13.70 7.77 -11.25
N TRP A 74 -13.00 6.70 -10.87
CA TRP A 74 -11.71 6.80 -10.21
C TRP A 74 -10.71 7.55 -11.08
N VAL A 75 -10.57 7.19 -12.36
CA VAL A 75 -9.68 7.91 -13.30
C VAL A 75 -10.06 9.39 -13.40
N ASN A 76 -11.36 9.69 -13.56
CA ASN A 76 -11.82 11.07 -13.69
C ASN A 76 -11.56 11.89 -12.43
N VAL A 77 -11.85 11.34 -11.24
CA VAL A 77 -11.60 12.02 -9.96
C VAL A 77 -10.10 12.21 -9.73
N SER A 78 -9.26 11.23 -10.09
CA SER A 78 -7.80 11.38 -10.01
C SER A 78 -7.32 12.55 -10.86
N LEU A 79 -7.77 12.67 -12.10
CA LEU A 79 -7.42 13.79 -12.98
C LEU A 79 -7.92 15.13 -12.43
N GLN A 80 -9.18 15.18 -11.97
CA GLN A 80 -9.75 16.40 -11.38
C GLN A 80 -9.03 16.84 -10.11
N MET A 81 -8.65 15.89 -9.24
CA MET A 81 -7.84 16.19 -8.06
C MET A 81 -6.45 16.69 -8.45
N LYS A 82 -5.86 16.10 -9.50
CA LYS A 82 -4.55 16.51 -10.00
C LYS A 82 -4.56 17.93 -10.60
N ASP A 83 -5.64 18.28 -11.28
CA ASP A 83 -5.84 19.60 -11.88
C ASP A 83 -6.27 20.67 -10.85
N TYR A 84 -6.62 20.27 -9.62
CA TYR A 84 -7.02 21.18 -8.55
C TYR A 84 -5.84 21.42 -7.59
N PRO A 85 -5.18 22.60 -7.63
CA PRO A 85 -3.89 22.82 -6.93
C PRO A 85 -3.93 22.54 -5.43
N GLU A 86 -5.01 22.90 -4.74
CA GLU A 86 -5.16 22.65 -3.29
C GLU A 86 -5.26 21.15 -2.98
N ALA A 87 -5.86 20.33 -3.86
CA ALA A 87 -5.87 18.86 -3.69
C ALA A 87 -4.53 18.23 -4.06
N ASP A 88 -3.91 18.64 -5.16
CA ASP A 88 -2.59 18.13 -5.56
C ASP A 88 -1.52 18.41 -4.51
N GLU A 89 -1.48 19.63 -3.98
CA GLU A 89 -0.56 20.00 -2.90
C GLU A 89 -0.86 19.24 -1.61
N THR A 90 -2.13 19.09 -1.23
CA THR A 90 -2.51 18.46 0.05
C THR A 90 -2.32 16.95 0.03
N PHE A 91 -2.74 16.27 -1.04
CA PHE A 91 -2.74 14.81 -1.12
C PHE A 91 -1.45 14.27 -1.76
N GLY A 92 -0.82 15.04 -2.66
CA GLY A 92 0.46 14.70 -3.26
C GLY A 92 0.51 13.26 -3.79
N TRP A 93 1.47 12.48 -3.28
CA TRP A 93 1.71 11.11 -3.75
C TRP A 93 0.60 10.11 -3.40
N VAL A 94 -0.32 10.43 -2.48
CA VAL A 94 -1.48 9.59 -2.13
C VAL A 94 -2.78 10.04 -2.78
N LEU A 95 -2.73 10.99 -3.73
CA LEU A 95 -3.91 11.55 -4.39
C LEU A 95 -4.80 10.47 -5.03
N GLU A 96 -4.21 9.49 -5.71
CA GLU A 96 -4.97 8.40 -6.33
C GLU A 96 -5.69 7.51 -5.30
N MET A 97 -5.17 7.40 -4.08
CA MET A 97 -5.83 6.68 -2.98
C MET A 97 -7.08 7.43 -2.52
N TYR A 98 -7.00 8.76 -2.37
CA TYR A 98 -8.17 9.60 -2.08
C TYR A 98 -9.19 9.56 -3.22
N ALA A 99 -8.74 9.59 -4.47
CA ALA A 99 -9.62 9.49 -5.63
C ALA A 99 -10.35 8.15 -5.69
N TYR A 100 -9.66 7.05 -5.35
CA TYR A 100 -10.28 5.72 -5.22
C TYR A 100 -11.37 5.69 -4.14
N ALA A 101 -11.08 6.25 -2.96
CA ALA A 101 -12.03 6.31 -1.85
C ALA A 101 -13.27 7.15 -2.22
N VAL A 102 -13.07 8.31 -2.87
CA VAL A 102 -14.18 9.16 -3.35
C VAL A 102 -14.98 8.47 -4.44
N ALA A 103 -14.34 7.85 -5.43
CA ALA A 103 -15.03 7.14 -6.49
C ALA A 103 -15.87 5.98 -5.94
N SER A 104 -15.32 5.24 -4.97
CA SER A 104 -16.06 4.18 -4.27
C SER A 104 -17.32 4.74 -3.58
N ALA A 105 -17.18 5.85 -2.85
CA ALA A 105 -18.30 6.51 -2.18
C ALA A 105 -19.36 7.05 -3.16
N LEU A 106 -18.95 7.61 -4.30
CA LEU A 106 -19.87 8.09 -5.35
C LEU A 106 -20.75 6.97 -5.94
N HIS A 107 -20.25 5.74 -5.91
CA HIS A 107 -20.97 4.53 -6.34
C HIS A 107 -21.59 3.74 -5.17
N GLY A 108 -21.60 4.31 -3.95
CA GLY A 108 -22.17 3.65 -2.77
C GLY A 108 -21.41 2.40 -2.30
N VAL A 109 -20.16 2.23 -2.73
CA VAL A 109 -19.30 1.09 -2.35
C VAL A 109 -18.63 1.37 -1.01
N ARG A 110 -18.99 0.59 0.01
CA ARG A 110 -18.41 0.64 1.36
C ARG A 110 -17.54 -0.59 1.66
N HIS A 111 -16.40 -0.36 2.29
CA HIS A 111 -15.39 -1.38 2.55
C HIS A 111 -15.50 -1.95 3.97
N ILE A 112 -15.15 -3.24 4.10
CA ILE A 112 -14.84 -3.87 5.38
C ILE A 112 -13.35 -3.61 5.65
N LEU A 113 -13.07 -2.82 6.69
CA LEU A 113 -11.71 -2.43 7.04
C LEU A 113 -11.07 -3.49 7.93
N HIS A 114 -9.89 -3.99 7.52
CA HIS A 114 -9.15 -5.02 8.23
C HIS A 114 -7.76 -4.52 8.61
N GLU A 115 -7.53 -4.26 9.89
CA GLU A 115 -6.21 -3.81 10.39
C GLU A 115 -5.11 -4.85 10.22
N ASN A 116 -5.45 -6.14 10.21
CA ASN A 116 -4.50 -7.22 9.99
C ASN A 116 -4.32 -7.59 8.50
N PHE A 117 -4.91 -6.82 7.56
CA PHE A 117 -4.82 -7.17 6.14
C PHE A 117 -3.37 -7.11 5.64
N MET A 118 -2.63 -6.09 6.09
CA MET A 118 -1.21 -5.93 5.76
C MET A 118 -0.42 -5.37 6.94
N LEU A 119 0.90 -5.40 6.81
CA LEU A 119 1.87 -4.75 7.70
C LEU A 119 2.89 -3.94 6.90
N GLN A 120 3.47 -2.94 7.55
CA GLN A 120 4.37 -1.95 6.98
C GLN A 120 5.69 -1.91 7.76
N PRO A 121 6.64 -2.82 7.49
CA PRO A 121 8.00 -2.68 8.02
C PRO A 121 8.63 -1.35 7.58
N PRO A 122 9.44 -0.70 8.44
CA PRO A 122 9.96 -1.20 9.71
C PRO A 122 9.04 -0.93 10.93
N TRP A 123 7.83 -0.39 10.72
CA TRP A 123 6.96 0.08 11.80
C TRP A 123 6.20 -1.05 12.50
N ASP A 124 5.67 -1.99 11.71
CA ASP A 124 5.05 -3.20 12.23
C ASP A 124 6.13 -4.25 12.49
N LEU A 125 6.29 -4.67 13.74
CA LEU A 125 7.45 -5.48 14.17
C LEU A 125 7.30 -6.97 13.86
N ASP A 126 6.08 -7.49 14.03
CA ASP A 126 5.80 -8.92 13.95
C ASP A 126 4.81 -9.24 12.83
N VAL A 127 5.02 -10.38 12.17
CA VAL A 127 4.17 -10.89 11.09
C VAL A 127 2.85 -11.37 11.67
N GLY A 128 2.90 -12.25 12.67
CA GLY A 128 1.74 -12.81 13.35
C GLY A 128 0.68 -13.36 12.39
N ASN A 129 -0.58 -12.94 12.57
CA ASN A 129 -1.73 -13.34 11.75
C ASN A 129 -2.01 -12.40 10.56
N LYS A 130 -1.07 -11.52 10.19
CA LYS A 130 -1.25 -10.57 9.09
C LYS A 130 -0.91 -11.23 7.76
N PHE A 131 -1.48 -10.76 6.65
CA PHE A 131 -1.41 -11.50 5.37
C PHE A 131 -0.38 -10.97 4.38
N ILE A 132 -0.12 -9.66 4.37
CA ILE A 132 0.70 -9.01 3.35
C ILE A 132 1.77 -8.13 4.01
N ILE A 133 3.03 -8.29 3.63
CA ILE A 133 4.05 -7.25 3.84
C ILE A 133 3.95 -6.23 2.72
N HIS A 134 3.70 -4.96 3.06
CA HIS A 134 3.84 -3.81 2.16
C HIS A 134 5.17 -3.12 2.42
N TYR A 135 6.15 -3.34 1.53
CA TYR A 135 7.53 -2.86 1.72
C TYR A 135 7.77 -1.47 1.11
N THR A 136 6.94 -0.51 1.50
CA THR A 136 7.02 0.86 0.98
C THR A 136 8.14 1.70 1.60
N TYR A 137 8.45 1.48 2.88
CA TYR A 137 9.44 2.26 3.63
C TYR A 137 10.85 1.66 3.53
N ALA A 138 11.85 2.53 3.67
CA ALA A 138 13.24 2.07 3.79
C ALA A 138 13.46 1.43 5.16
N CYS A 139 14.14 0.29 5.17
CA CYS A 139 14.56 -0.43 6.36
C CYS A 139 16.06 -0.21 6.53
N ASP A 140 16.44 0.83 7.28
CA ASP A 140 17.83 1.23 7.53
C ASP A 140 18.20 0.93 8.99
N TYR A 141 19.23 0.11 9.21
CA TYR A 141 19.63 -0.35 10.53
C TYR A 141 21.14 -0.26 10.72
N ASN A 142 21.58 0.00 11.96
CA ASN A 142 22.97 -0.20 12.35
C ASN A 142 23.25 -1.68 12.65
N LEU A 143 24.52 -2.07 12.84
CA LEU A 143 24.92 -3.45 13.12
C LEU A 143 24.44 -3.98 14.49
N LYS A 144 23.90 -3.12 15.36
CA LYS A 144 23.25 -3.51 16.62
C LYS A 144 21.75 -3.81 16.46
N GLY A 145 21.21 -3.66 15.24
CA GLY A 145 19.79 -3.86 14.96
C GLY A 145 18.90 -2.66 15.30
N GLU A 146 19.49 -1.47 15.48
CA GLU A 146 18.74 -0.24 15.80
C GLU A 146 18.40 0.52 14.50
N LEU A 147 17.14 0.95 14.37
CA LEU A 147 16.64 1.67 13.20
C LEU A 147 17.30 3.06 13.09
N THR A 148 17.90 3.39 11.93
CA THR A 148 18.55 4.67 11.68
C THR A 148 17.64 5.60 10.88
N TYR A 149 16.62 6.19 11.54
CA TYR A 149 15.64 7.05 10.86
C TYR A 149 16.30 8.23 10.13
N GLY A 150 15.93 8.42 8.86
CA GLY A 150 16.42 9.51 8.02
C GLY A 150 17.89 9.41 7.59
N LYS A 151 18.57 8.29 7.86
CA LYS A 151 19.97 8.04 7.49
C LYS A 151 20.12 6.67 6.84
N ILE A 152 21.09 6.56 5.93
CA ILE A 152 21.47 5.26 5.37
C ILE A 152 22.12 4.44 6.49
N GLY A 153 21.53 3.29 6.79
CA GLY A 153 22.04 2.36 7.79
C GLY A 153 23.27 1.60 7.31
N GLU A 154 23.96 0.93 8.24
CA GLU A 154 25.04 -0.01 7.91
C GLU A 154 24.49 -1.26 7.21
N TRP A 155 23.27 -1.67 7.57
CA TRP A 155 22.45 -2.60 6.81
C TRP A 155 21.21 -1.86 6.28
N ARG A 156 20.81 -2.17 5.04
CA ARG A 156 19.67 -1.52 4.39
C ARG A 156 18.91 -2.45 3.46
N PHE A 157 17.59 -2.36 3.54
CA PHE A 157 16.69 -2.74 2.45
C PHE A 157 15.85 -1.53 2.04
N ASN A 158 15.97 -1.08 0.78
CA ASN A 158 15.09 -0.06 0.21
C ASN A 158 14.80 -0.39 -1.25
N LYS A 159 13.51 -0.58 -1.59
CA LYS A 159 13.10 -0.87 -2.97
C LYS A 159 13.54 0.20 -3.98
N ARG A 160 13.70 1.45 -3.54
CA ARG A 160 14.15 2.57 -4.39
C ARG A 160 15.63 2.45 -4.81
N SER A 161 16.38 1.53 -4.22
CA SER A 161 17.71 1.15 -4.70
C SER A 161 17.67 0.26 -5.94
N TYR A 162 16.48 -0.21 -6.34
CA TYR A 162 16.27 -1.19 -7.41
C TYR A 162 15.24 -0.67 -8.44
N LEU A 163 15.31 0.62 -8.80
CA LEU A 163 14.36 1.23 -9.75
C LEU A 163 14.57 0.81 -11.20
N THR A 164 15.82 0.48 -11.57
CA THR A 164 16.21 0.14 -12.93
C THR A 164 16.36 -1.38 -13.14
N GLY A 165 15.91 -2.19 -12.18
CA GLY A 165 16.10 -3.63 -12.23
C GLY A 165 15.75 -4.35 -10.94
N PRO A 166 15.61 -5.69 -10.93
CA PRO A 166 15.31 -6.42 -9.72
C PRO A 166 16.48 -6.35 -8.73
N PRO A 167 16.20 -6.57 -7.42
CA PRO A 167 17.25 -6.75 -6.43
C PRO A 167 18.15 -7.95 -6.78
N PRO A 168 19.45 -7.90 -6.42
CA PRO A 168 20.34 -9.03 -6.61
C PRO A 168 19.89 -10.22 -5.75
N LYS A 169 20.26 -11.43 -6.18
CA LYS A 169 20.10 -12.63 -5.37
C LYS A 169 20.94 -12.56 -4.09
N ASN A 170 20.52 -13.29 -3.07
CA ASN A 170 21.26 -13.46 -1.81
C ASN A 170 21.55 -12.13 -1.09
N LEU A 171 20.52 -11.29 -0.93
CA LEU A 171 20.57 -10.14 -0.03
C LEU A 171 20.99 -10.59 1.37
N SER A 172 21.86 -9.82 2.02
CA SER A 172 22.26 -10.08 3.40
C SER A 172 21.04 -9.99 4.32
N LEU A 173 20.90 -10.95 5.23
CA LEU A 173 19.92 -10.84 6.30
C LEU A 173 20.25 -9.65 7.21
N PRO A 174 19.23 -9.00 7.80
CA PRO A 174 19.47 -7.91 8.73
C PRO A 174 20.21 -8.36 9.99
N PRO A 175 20.89 -7.44 10.70
CA PRO A 175 21.56 -7.73 11.96
C PRO A 175 20.62 -8.30 13.03
N HIS A 176 21.20 -8.93 14.05
CA HIS A 176 20.44 -9.37 15.22
C HIS A 176 19.75 -8.16 15.90
N GLY A 177 18.51 -8.35 16.37
CA GLY A 177 17.71 -7.30 17.00
C GLY A 177 16.77 -6.55 16.03
N VAL A 178 16.91 -6.76 14.72
CA VAL A 178 15.97 -6.24 13.73
C VAL A 178 14.63 -7.00 13.81
N PRO A 179 13.48 -6.32 13.63
CA PRO A 179 12.16 -6.93 13.76
C PRO A 179 11.90 -8.12 12.82
N GLU A 180 11.05 -9.04 13.25
CA GLU A 180 10.66 -10.24 12.50
C GLU A 180 10.14 -9.89 11.10
N SER A 181 9.31 -8.85 10.98
CA SER A 181 8.74 -8.41 9.71
C SER A 181 9.78 -8.08 8.65
N VAL A 182 10.87 -7.41 9.05
CA VAL A 182 11.99 -7.03 8.15
C VAL A 182 12.82 -8.26 7.80
N VAL A 183 13.07 -9.14 8.77
CA VAL A 183 13.75 -10.43 8.52
C VAL A 183 12.95 -11.26 7.51
N GLN A 184 11.63 -11.36 7.69
CA GLN A 184 10.74 -12.12 6.82
C GLN A 184 10.69 -11.54 5.41
N LEU A 185 10.59 -10.21 5.29
CA LEU A 185 10.67 -9.50 4.01
C LEU A 185 11.91 -9.94 3.20
N VAL A 186 13.09 -9.88 3.82
CA VAL A 186 14.35 -10.19 3.13
C VAL A 186 14.45 -11.68 2.79
N LYS A 187 14.01 -12.57 3.69
CA LYS A 187 13.95 -14.01 3.42
C LYS A 187 13.09 -14.33 2.21
N MET A 188 11.92 -13.72 2.10
CA MET A 188 10.99 -13.96 0.99
C MET A 188 11.47 -13.34 -0.32
N VAL A 189 12.12 -12.17 -0.28
CA VAL A 189 12.78 -11.62 -1.45
C VAL A 189 13.88 -12.59 -1.92
N ASN A 190 14.72 -13.09 -1.02
CA ASN A 190 15.76 -14.07 -1.35
C ASN A 190 15.18 -15.36 -1.93
N GLU A 191 14.13 -15.91 -1.32
CA GLU A 191 13.41 -17.07 -1.84
C GLU A 191 12.88 -16.82 -3.26
N ALA A 192 12.21 -15.70 -3.49
CA ALA A 192 11.68 -15.34 -4.79
C ALA A 192 12.80 -15.20 -5.83
N THR A 193 13.86 -14.44 -5.52
CA THR A 193 14.99 -14.22 -6.45
C THR A 193 15.73 -15.52 -6.79
N ALA A 194 15.75 -16.50 -5.87
CA ALA A 194 16.36 -17.80 -6.10
C ALA A 194 15.52 -18.70 -7.02
N ASN A 195 14.19 -18.59 -6.97
CA ASN A 195 13.27 -19.51 -7.62
C ASN A 195 12.63 -18.96 -8.91
N ILE A 196 12.60 -17.64 -9.12
CA ILE A 196 12.07 -17.05 -10.35
C ILE A 196 13.07 -17.27 -11.51
N PRO A 197 12.67 -17.98 -12.59
CA PRO A 197 13.54 -18.18 -13.73
C PRO A 197 13.97 -16.87 -14.37
N LYS A 198 15.18 -16.84 -14.94
CA LYS A 198 15.71 -15.69 -15.69
C LYS A 198 15.85 -14.39 -14.88
N TRP A 199 15.85 -14.46 -13.55
CA TRP A 199 15.96 -13.28 -12.65
C TRP A 199 17.09 -12.32 -13.03
N ASP A 200 18.30 -12.84 -13.25
CA ASP A 200 19.49 -12.04 -13.55
C ASP A 200 19.48 -11.44 -14.97
N SER A 201 18.59 -11.92 -15.85
CA SER A 201 18.44 -11.43 -17.23
C SER A 201 17.32 -10.41 -17.39
N LEU A 202 16.53 -10.12 -16.35
CA LEU A 202 15.47 -9.11 -16.38
C LEU A 202 16.01 -7.67 -16.57
N ASN A 203 17.33 -7.47 -16.49
CA ASN A 203 18.02 -6.19 -16.66
C ASN A 203 18.72 -5.98 -18.01
N ARG A 204 18.46 -6.84 -18.99
CA ARG A 204 19.09 -6.73 -20.33
C ARG A 204 18.03 -6.40 -21.38
N SER A 205 17.49 -5.19 -21.32
CA SER A 205 16.72 -4.57 -22.42
C SER A 205 16.91 -3.08 -22.41
#